data_AF-A0A930BV09-F1
#
_entry.id   AF-A0A930BV09-F1
#
_cell.length_a   1.000
_cell.length_b   1.000
_cell.length_c   1.000
_cell.angle_alpha   90.00
_cell.angle_beta   90.00
_cell.angle_gamma   90.00
#
_symmetry.space_group_name_H-M   'P 1'
#
loop_
_entity.id
_entity.type
_entity.pdbx_description
1 polymer ?
#
loop_
_entity_poly.entity_id
_entity_poly.type
_entity_poly.pdbx_seq_one_letter_code
_entity_poly.pdbx_strand_id
1 'polypeptide(L)'
;MSALLSHPDPDGLLEYSVVYTDRALNHMSQRFQGVMKDISRLLKQVYNAQAAVVVPGSGTFGMEAVARQFATDQKVLVIRNGWFSFRWTQIFDMGRIPQSVTVLK
;
A
#
# COMPACT_ATOMS: atom_id res chain seq x y z
N MET A 1 25.09 13.25 -17.89
CA MET A 1 24.13 13.46 -19.00
C MET A 1 22.75 13.50 -18.39
N SER A 2 21.99 14.56 -18.67
CA SER A 2 20.61 14.79 -18.18
C SER A 2 19.59 13.97 -18.97
N ALA A 3 18.37 13.84 -18.44
CA ALA A 3 17.24 13.20 -19.09
C ALA A 3 16.95 13.76 -20.50
N LEU A 4 16.39 12.92 -21.39
CA LEU A 4 15.99 13.30 -22.76
C LEU A 4 14.80 14.28 -22.77
N LEU A 5 13.89 14.14 -21.80
CA LEU A 5 12.78 15.05 -21.54
C LEU A 5 13.06 15.83 -20.25
N SER A 6 12.63 17.09 -20.20
CA SER A 6 12.74 17.95 -18.99
C SER A 6 11.83 17.50 -17.84
N HIS A 7 10.85 16.66 -18.13
CA HIS A 7 9.94 16.08 -17.14
C HIS A 7 9.88 14.56 -17.37
N PRO A 8 9.71 13.76 -16.29
CA PRO A 8 9.38 14.16 -14.93
C PRO A 8 10.57 14.41 -13.97
N ASP A 9 11.82 14.12 -14.38
CA ASP A 9 13.01 14.25 -13.54
C ASP A 9 14.15 15.00 -14.27
N PRO A 10 14.12 16.35 -14.33
CA PRO A 10 15.05 17.15 -15.13
C PRO A 10 16.53 16.98 -14.72
N ASP A 11 16.77 16.83 -13.43
CA ASP A 11 18.10 16.65 -12.83
C ASP A 11 18.45 15.16 -12.64
N GLY A 12 17.59 14.26 -13.15
CA GLY A 12 17.73 12.82 -13.07
C GLY A 12 18.76 12.23 -14.03
N LEU A 13 19.03 10.94 -13.85
CA LEU A 13 19.84 10.16 -14.77
C LEU A 13 19.06 9.86 -16.07
N LEU A 14 19.78 9.55 -17.15
CA LEU A 14 19.15 8.99 -18.36
C LEU A 14 18.44 7.66 -18.02
N GLU A 15 17.22 7.52 -18.51
CA GLU A 15 16.38 6.37 -18.22
C GLU A 15 16.70 5.19 -19.16
N TYR A 16 17.50 4.25 -18.66
CA TYR A 16 17.82 2.98 -19.32
C TYR A 16 17.41 1.76 -18.48
N SER A 17 16.60 1.95 -17.43
CA SER A 17 16.08 0.83 -16.67
C SER A 17 15.03 0.06 -17.46
N VAL A 18 14.76 -1.17 -17.02
CA VAL A 18 13.75 -2.05 -17.62
C VAL A 18 12.34 -1.81 -17.07
N VAL A 19 12.18 -0.88 -16.13
CA VAL A 19 10.94 -0.68 -15.36
C VAL A 19 10.20 0.61 -15.71
N TYR A 20 10.89 1.60 -16.29
CA TYR A 20 10.30 2.87 -16.70
C TYR A 20 10.80 3.35 -18.06
N THR A 21 10.13 4.38 -18.56
CA THR A 21 10.62 5.25 -19.64
C THR A 21 10.72 6.67 -19.09
N ASP A 22 11.32 7.57 -19.87
CA ASP A 22 11.44 8.99 -19.55
C ASP A 22 10.10 9.75 -19.39
N ARG A 23 8.96 9.07 -19.52
CA ARG A 23 7.61 9.62 -19.28
C ARG A 23 7.09 9.41 -17.85
N ALA A 24 7.77 8.63 -17.03
CA ALA A 24 7.35 8.32 -15.66
C ALA A 24 8.51 8.54 -14.67
N LEU A 25 8.18 8.96 -13.45
CA LEU A 25 9.20 9.16 -12.43
C LEU A 25 9.66 7.80 -11.91
N ASN A 26 10.94 7.49 -12.15
CA ASN A 26 11.52 6.22 -11.73
C ASN A 26 11.53 6.09 -10.19
N HIS A 27 11.05 4.96 -9.66
CA HIS A 27 11.00 4.75 -8.20
C HIS A 27 12.39 4.70 -7.52
N MET A 28 13.46 4.50 -8.30
CA MET A 28 14.84 4.52 -7.82
C MET A 28 15.41 5.95 -7.77
N SER A 29 14.79 6.94 -8.43
CA SER A 29 15.25 8.33 -8.47
C SER A 29 15.29 8.97 -7.07
N GLN A 30 16.22 9.90 -6.86
CA GLN A 30 16.28 10.67 -5.61
C GLN A 30 14.99 11.45 -5.36
N ARG A 31 14.37 11.96 -6.43
CA ARG A 31 13.09 12.66 -6.38
C ARG A 31 11.97 11.77 -5.87
N PHE A 32 11.81 10.55 -6.39
CA PHE A 32 10.80 9.61 -5.89
C PHE A 32 11.07 9.16 -4.45
N GLN A 33 12.33 8.91 -4.10
CA GLN A 33 12.71 8.59 -2.73
C GLN A 33 12.30 9.71 -1.75
N GLY A 34 12.47 10.97 -2.15
CA GLY A 34 11.98 12.13 -1.40
C GLY A 34 10.47 12.08 -1.18
N VAL A 35 9.69 11.90 -2.26
CA VAL A 35 8.22 11.77 -2.20
C VAL A 35 7.78 10.66 -1.23
N MET A 36 8.39 9.47 -1.30
CA MET A 36 8.02 8.35 -0.42
C MET A 36 8.41 8.59 1.04
N LYS A 37 9.54 9.25 1.30
CA LYS A 37 9.93 9.67 2.66
C LYS A 37 8.95 10.69 3.24
N ASP A 38 8.48 11.63 2.42
CA ASP A 38 7.49 12.64 2.83
C ASP A 38 6.13 12.01 3.14
N ILE A 39 5.64 11.12 2.27
CA ILE A 39 4.41 10.35 2.53
C ILE A 39 4.52 9.57 3.85
N SER A 40 5.63 8.86 4.04
CA SER A 40 5.87 8.09 5.28
C SER A 40 5.86 8.99 6.52
N ARG A 41 6.52 10.14 6.46
CA ARG A 41 6.56 11.11 7.57
C ARG A 41 5.16 11.64 7.90
N LEU A 42 4.44 12.13 6.89
CA LEU A 42 3.12 12.71 7.06
C LEU A 42 2.13 11.70 7.65
N LEU A 43 2.08 10.48 7.12
CA LEU A 43 1.19 9.44 7.64
C LEU A 43 1.50 9.08 9.09
N LYS A 44 2.78 8.89 9.43
CA LYS A 44 3.18 8.61 10.82
C LYS A 44 2.78 9.75 11.77
N GLN A 45 2.93 10.99 11.34
CA GLN A 45 2.61 12.16 12.16
C GLN A 45 1.11 12.35 12.37
N VAL A 46 0.31 12.23 11.30
CA VAL A 46 -1.15 12.39 11.35
C VAL A 46 -1.82 11.32 12.21
N TYR A 47 -1.34 10.07 12.14
CA TYR A 47 -1.92 8.94 12.86
C TYR A 47 -1.19 8.59 14.17
N ASN A 48 -0.17 9.37 14.57
CA ASN A 48 0.72 9.04 15.68
C ASN A 48 1.24 7.59 15.62
N ALA A 49 1.62 7.13 14.42
CA ALA A 49 1.99 5.75 14.16
C ALA A 49 3.52 5.56 14.17
N GLN A 50 3.99 4.40 14.63
CA GLN A 50 5.41 4.03 14.58
C GLN A 50 5.92 3.80 13.15
N ALA A 51 5.07 3.25 12.28
CA ALA A 51 5.40 2.89 10.91
C ALA A 51 4.25 3.20 9.95
N ALA A 52 4.57 3.38 8.66
CA ALA A 52 3.60 3.54 7.58
C ALA A 52 4.07 2.80 6.34
N VAL A 53 3.13 2.14 5.65
CA VAL A 53 3.39 1.32 4.45
C VAL A 53 2.41 1.71 3.36
N VAL A 54 2.88 1.81 2.12
CA VAL A 54 2.05 2.05 0.93
C VAL A 54 1.94 0.75 0.16
N VAL A 55 0.70 0.25 0.00
CA VAL A 55 0.40 -0.95 -0.79
C VAL A 55 -0.25 -0.52 -2.10
N PRO A 56 0.36 -0.80 -3.27
CA PRO A 56 -0.24 -0.47 -4.55
C PRO A 56 -1.59 -1.16 -4.76
N GLY A 57 -2.59 -0.42 -5.23
CA GLY A 57 -3.94 -0.92 -5.44
C GLY A 57 -4.99 0.07 -4.91
N SER A 58 -5.85 -0.40 -4.00
CA SER A 58 -6.88 0.42 -3.37
C SER A 58 -7.00 0.11 -1.87
N GLY A 59 -7.91 0.75 -1.15
CA GLY A 59 -8.15 0.46 0.27
C GLY A 59 -8.40 -1.03 0.55
N THR A 60 -9.08 -1.75 -0.36
CA THR A 60 -9.33 -3.20 -0.23
C THR A 60 -8.03 -4.02 -0.23
N PHE A 61 -7.00 -3.58 -0.96
CA PHE A 61 -5.71 -4.28 -1.02
C PHE A 61 -4.97 -4.13 0.32
N GLY A 62 -5.08 -2.96 0.96
CA GLY A 62 -4.58 -2.76 2.31
C GLY A 62 -5.28 -3.66 3.33
N MET A 63 -6.62 -3.81 3.22
CA MET A 63 -7.37 -4.74 4.08
C MET A 63 -6.88 -6.18 3.90
N GLU A 64 -6.75 -6.65 2.67
CA GLU A 64 -6.30 -8.03 2.41
C GLU A 64 -4.83 -8.27 2.80
N ALA A 65 -3.95 -7.28 2.61
CA ALA A 65 -2.56 -7.37 3.08
C ALA A 65 -2.49 -7.59 4.60
N VAL A 66 -3.27 -6.83 5.38
CA VAL A 66 -3.38 -7.00 6.84
C VAL A 66 -3.97 -8.36 7.20
N ALA A 67 -5.04 -8.78 6.50
CA ALA A 67 -5.65 -10.09 6.71
C ALA A 67 -4.63 -11.23 6.54
N ARG A 68 -3.90 -11.25 5.42
CA ARG A 68 -2.92 -12.32 5.13
C ARG A 68 -1.74 -12.30 6.08
N GLN A 69 -1.29 -11.12 6.50
CA GLN A 69 -0.13 -10.98 7.38
C GLN A 69 -0.41 -11.42 8.82
N PHE A 70 -1.63 -11.18 9.34
CA PHE A 70 -1.91 -11.33 10.77
C PHE A 70 -3.05 -12.28 11.11
N ALA A 71 -3.97 -12.56 10.18
CA ALA A 71 -5.17 -13.37 10.46
C ALA A 71 -5.04 -14.83 10.02
N THR A 72 -4.00 -15.21 9.29
CA THR A 72 -3.82 -16.59 8.80
C THR A 72 -3.82 -17.59 9.95
N ASP A 73 -4.73 -18.57 9.88
CA ASP A 73 -4.97 -19.59 10.91
C ASP A 73 -5.32 -19.04 12.31
N GLN A 74 -5.72 -17.77 12.40
CA GLN A 74 -6.15 -17.14 13.64
C GLN A 74 -7.67 -17.18 13.80
N LYS A 75 -8.14 -17.04 15.03
CA LYS A 75 -9.55 -16.76 15.32
C LYS A 75 -9.78 -15.25 15.30
N VAL A 76 -10.69 -14.78 14.46
CA VAL A 76 -10.92 -13.35 14.22
C VAL A 76 -12.34 -12.95 14.60
N LEU A 77 -12.48 -11.77 15.22
CA LEU A 77 -13.77 -11.11 15.44
C LEU A 77 -13.93 -9.93 14.48
N VAL A 78 -15.03 -9.88 13.75
CA VAL A 78 -15.40 -8.75 12.89
C VAL A 78 -16.57 -7.99 13.52
N ILE A 79 -16.37 -6.69 13.78
CA ILE A 79 -17.43 -5.76 14.16
C ILE A 79 -18.06 -5.21 12.87
N ARG A 80 -19.34 -5.54 12.61
CA ARG A 80 -19.97 -5.32 11.31
C ARG A 80 -21.11 -4.30 11.37
N ASN A 81 -20.83 -3.08 10.93
CA ASN A 81 -21.75 -1.94 10.93
C ASN A 81 -22.15 -1.46 9.52
N GLY A 82 -21.79 -2.19 8.47
CA GLY A 82 -22.11 -1.82 7.09
C GLY A 82 -21.27 -2.55 6.04
N TRP A 83 -21.39 -2.10 4.78
CA TRP A 83 -20.82 -2.81 3.63
C TRP A 83 -19.28 -2.87 3.65
N PHE A 84 -18.61 -1.81 4.11
CA PHE A 84 -17.15 -1.82 4.23
C PHE A 84 -16.66 -2.77 5.33
N SER A 85 -17.35 -2.84 6.48
CA SER A 85 -17.02 -3.83 7.51
C SER A 85 -17.37 -5.26 7.10
N PHE A 86 -18.40 -5.46 6.28
CA PHE A 86 -18.72 -6.76 5.67
C PHE A 86 -17.61 -7.24 4.72
N ARG A 87 -16.88 -6.30 4.09
CA ARG A 87 -15.78 -6.64 3.19
C ARG A 87 -14.67 -7.45 3.85
N TRP A 88 -14.45 -7.32 5.15
CA TRP A 88 -13.51 -8.18 5.90
C TRP A 88 -13.88 -9.66 5.78
N THR A 89 -15.14 -10.02 6.01
CA THR A 89 -15.57 -11.41 5.87
C THR A 89 -15.53 -11.89 4.43
N GLN A 90 -15.81 -11.02 3.44
CA GLN A 90 -15.65 -11.39 2.03
C GLN A 90 -14.20 -11.75 1.70
N ILE A 91 -13.23 -10.98 2.20
CA ILE A 91 -11.80 -11.24 2.03
C ILE A 91 -11.43 -12.58 2.69
N PHE A 92 -11.86 -12.80 3.93
CA PHE A 92 -11.57 -14.03 4.67
C PHE A 92 -12.14 -15.28 3.99
N ASP A 93 -13.39 -15.23 3.55
CA ASP A 93 -14.08 -16.35 2.91
C ASP A 93 -13.44 -16.69 1.56
N MET A 94 -13.15 -15.68 0.75
CA MET A 94 -12.50 -15.87 -0.56
C MET A 94 -11.08 -16.39 -0.42
N GLY A 95 -10.32 -15.87 0.55
CA GLY A 95 -8.92 -16.21 0.75
C GLY A 95 -8.67 -17.44 1.62
N ARG A 96 -9.71 -17.98 2.28
CA ARG A 96 -9.61 -19.02 3.33
C ARG A 96 -8.48 -18.70 4.33
N ILE A 97 -8.51 -17.48 4.86
CA ILE A 97 -7.39 -16.92 5.63
C ILE A 97 -7.44 -17.36 7.12
N PRO A 98 -8.45 -16.98 7.92
CA PRO A 98 -8.49 -17.32 9.34
C PRO A 98 -8.96 -18.75 9.62
N GLN A 99 -8.60 -19.27 10.79
CA GLN A 99 -9.13 -20.53 11.32
C GLN A 99 -10.65 -20.44 11.56
N SER A 100 -11.11 -19.31 12.12
CA SER A 100 -12.53 -19.04 12.28
C SER A 100 -12.82 -17.55 12.35
N VAL A 101 -14.05 -17.18 11.96
CA VAL A 101 -14.54 -15.80 12.02
C VAL A 101 -15.81 -15.75 12.85
N THR A 102 -15.81 -14.95 13.91
CA THR A 102 -17.01 -14.54 14.64
C THR A 102 -17.41 -13.14 14.20
N VAL A 103 -18.70 -12.88 14.07
CA VAL A 103 -19.23 -11.58 13.63
C VAL A 103 -20.12 -11.00 14.72
N LEU A 104 -19.78 -9.80 15.19
CA LEU A 104 -20.64 -8.99 16.05
C LEU A 104 -21.32 -7.91 15.20
N LYS A 105 -22.62 -7.71 15.41
CA LYS A 105 -23.45 -6.72 14.72
C LYS A 105 -23.92 -5.65 15.69
#